data_AF-A0A7C4XIV6-F1
#
_entry.id   AF-A0A7C4XIV6-F1
#
_cell.length_a   1.000
_cell.length_b   1.000
_cell.length_c   1.000
_cell.angle_alpha   90.00
_cell.angle_beta   90.00
_cell.angle_gamma   90.00
#
_symmetry.space_group_name_H-M   'P 1'
#
loop_
_entity.id
_entity.type
_entity.pdbx_description
1 polymer ?
#
loop_
_entity_poly.entity_id
_entity_poly.type
_entity_poly.pdbx_seq_one_letter_code
_entity_poly.pdbx_strand_id
1 'polypeptide(L)'
;VAFVRAAQTVGLSLDDIRAALASLPRSRTPTKADWERLSRSWRPRLDARIDELVRLRDKLTDCIGCGCLSLRACALYNPADRAAGLGVGARYLLGDAPVTE
;
A
#
# COMPACT_ATOMS: atom_id res chain seq x y z
N VAL A 1 10.10 -2.61 21.87
CA VAL A 1 8.77 -2.19 21.34
C VAL A 1 8.88 -1.29 20.10
N ALA A 2 9.73 -0.25 20.10
CA ALA A 2 9.80 0.71 18.98
C ALA A 2 10.03 0.09 17.59
N PHE A 3 10.93 -0.89 17.47
CA PHE A 3 11.22 -1.56 16.20
C PHE A 3 10.00 -2.29 15.61
N VAL A 4 9.30 -3.08 16.42
CA VAL A 4 8.11 -3.83 15.98
C VAL A 4 7.01 -2.88 15.53
N ARG A 5 6.78 -1.79 16.28
CA ARG A 5 5.79 -0.76 15.90
C ARG A 5 6.17 -0.09 14.58
N ALA A 6 7.44 0.26 14.39
CA ALA A 6 7.91 0.85 13.14
C ALA A 6 7.68 -0.10 11.95
N ALA A 7 7.99 -1.39 12.11
CA ALA A 7 7.76 -2.40 11.07
C ALA A 7 6.26 -2.56 10.73
N GLN A 8 5.37 -2.53 11.72
CA GLN A 8 3.93 -2.56 11.49
C GLN A 8 3.43 -1.31 10.74
N THR A 9 3.97 -0.12 11.04
CA THR A 9 3.65 1.11 10.29
C THR A 9 4.06 1.03 8.82
N VAL A 10 5.16 0.33 8.51
CA VAL A 10 5.59 0.05 7.13
C VAL A 10 4.65 -0.96 6.44
N GLY A 11 3.78 -1.64 7.18
CA GLY A 11 2.81 -2.60 6.66
C GLY A 11 3.28 -4.07 6.75
N LEU A 12 4.29 -4.37 7.56
CA LEU A 12 4.71 -5.76 7.78
C LEU A 12 3.73 -6.49 8.71
N SER A 13 3.42 -7.74 8.38
CA SER A 13 2.70 -8.64 9.28
C SER A 13 3.58 -9.05 10.47
N LEU A 14 2.97 -9.58 11.54
CA LEU A 14 3.73 -10.13 12.65
C LEU A 14 4.62 -11.31 12.22
N ASP A 15 4.20 -12.07 11.21
CA ASP A 15 4.99 -13.18 10.66
C ASP A 15 6.19 -12.68 9.86
N ASP A 16 6.04 -11.63 9.05
CA ASP A 16 7.17 -10.97 8.38
C ASP A 16 8.19 -10.46 9.41
N ILE A 17 7.70 -9.83 10.49
CA ILE A 17 8.55 -9.29 11.57
C ILE A 17 9.28 -10.43 12.29
N ARG A 18 8.59 -11.53 12.58
CA ARG A 18 9.18 -12.73 13.18
C ARG A 18 10.29 -13.30 12.30
N ALA A 19 10.03 -13.47 11.01
CA ALA A 19 10.99 -14.00 10.05
C ALA A 19 12.24 -13.10 9.95
N ALA A 20 12.05 -11.78 9.89
CA ALA A 20 13.15 -10.83 9.85
C ALA A 20 13.97 -10.85 11.14
N LEU A 21 13.33 -10.86 12.32
CA LEU A 21 14.05 -10.97 13.60
C LEU A 21 14.82 -12.29 13.72
N ALA A 22 14.32 -13.37 13.12
CA ALA A 22 15.00 -14.66 13.09
C ALA A 22 16.30 -14.63 12.26
N SER A 23 16.49 -13.66 11.36
CA SER A 23 17.73 -13.48 10.61
C SER A 23 18.83 -12.75 11.40
N LEU A 24 18.51 -12.24 12.60
CA LEU A 24 19.51 -11.59 13.45
C LEU A 24 20.41 -12.63 14.14
N PRO A 25 21.67 -12.27 14.47
CA PRO A 25 22.58 -13.16 15.17
C PRO A 25 21.99 -13.62 16.52
N ARG A 26 22.02 -14.92 16.78
CA ARG A 26 21.54 -15.50 18.05
C ARG A 26 22.59 -15.49 19.17
N SER A 27 23.87 -15.49 18.80
CA SER A 27 25.00 -15.65 19.73
C SER A 27 25.64 -14.32 20.17
N ARG A 28 25.12 -13.19 19.70
CA ARG A 28 25.58 -11.86 20.12
C ARG A 28 24.46 -10.83 20.01
N THR A 29 24.61 -9.72 20.72
CA THR A 29 23.74 -8.55 20.55
C THR A 29 23.83 -8.04 19.11
N PRO A 30 22.69 -7.80 18.43
CA PRO A 30 22.68 -7.19 17.10
C PRO A 30 23.34 -5.81 17.11
N THR A 31 24.20 -5.58 16.11
CA THR A 31 24.90 -4.31 15.91
C THR A 31 24.08 -3.40 14.99
N LYS A 32 24.46 -2.11 14.91
CA LYS A 32 23.87 -1.18 13.94
C LYS A 32 23.90 -1.73 12.51
N ALA A 33 24.99 -2.40 12.10
CA ALA A 33 25.11 -2.99 10.76
C ALA A 33 24.10 -4.13 10.51
N ASP A 34 23.75 -4.91 11.53
CA ASP A 34 22.71 -5.95 11.43
C ASP A 34 21.33 -5.32 11.24
N TRP A 35 21.03 -4.29 12.05
CA TRP A 35 19.79 -3.52 11.92
C TRP A 35 19.68 -2.83 10.56
N GLU A 36 20.76 -2.26 10.04
CA GLU A 36 20.76 -1.64 8.71
C GLU A 36 20.52 -2.67 7.61
N ARG A 37 21.15 -3.84 7.68
CA ARG A 37 20.92 -4.92 6.71
C ARG A 37 19.47 -5.38 6.72
N LEU A 38 18.90 -5.55 7.91
CA LEU A 38 17.53 -5.95 8.07
C LEU A 38 16.57 -4.85 7.56
N SER A 39 16.76 -3.59 7.97
CA SER A 39 15.95 -2.46 7.49
C SER A 39 16.05 -2.25 5.97
N ARG A 40 17.22 -2.53 5.35
CA ARG A 40 17.38 -2.47 3.89
C ARG A 40 16.46 -3.45 3.16
N SER A 41 16.18 -4.61 3.74
CA SER A 41 15.31 -5.61 3.11
C SER A 41 13.85 -5.16 2.97
N TRP A 42 13.43 -4.16 3.75
CA TRP A 42 12.05 -3.65 3.74
C TRP A 42 11.87 -2.37 2.95
N ARG A 43 12.97 -1.69 2.60
CA ARG A 43 12.94 -0.45 1.80
C ARG A 43 12.06 -0.59 0.55
N PRO A 44 12.14 -1.66 -0.26
CA PRO A 44 11.29 -1.77 -1.45
C PRO A 44 9.79 -1.75 -1.14
N ARG A 45 9.36 -2.36 -0.02
CA ARG A 45 7.95 -2.33 0.42
C ARG A 45 7.54 -0.92 0.87
N LEU A 46 8.42 -0.25 1.62
CA LEU A 46 8.18 1.14 2.04
C LEU A 46 8.08 2.07 0.83
N ASP A 47 9.00 1.96 -0.12
CA ASP A 47 9.02 2.77 -1.34
C ASP A 47 7.75 2.53 -2.17
N ALA A 48 7.33 1.27 -2.35
CA ALA A 48 6.08 0.95 -3.02
C ALA A 48 4.84 1.59 -2.35
N ARG A 49 4.83 1.63 -1.01
CA ARG A 49 3.75 2.26 -0.25
C ARG A 49 3.77 3.78 -0.36
N ILE A 50 4.96 4.38 -0.34
CA ILE A 50 5.14 5.82 -0.58
C ILE A 50 4.62 6.17 -1.97
N ASP A 51 5.01 5.41 -3.00
CA ASP A 51 4.58 5.64 -4.37
C ASP A 51 3.07 5.52 -4.53
N GLU A 52 2.44 4.56 -3.84
CA GLU A 52 0.99 4.41 -3.82
C GLU A 52 0.30 5.62 -3.17
N LEU A 53 0.83 6.09 -2.05
CA LEU A 53 0.30 7.28 -1.36
C LEU A 53 0.52 8.56 -2.16
N VAL A 54 1.65 8.68 -2.87
CA VAL A 54 1.93 9.80 -3.78
C VAL A 54 0.97 9.76 -4.96
N ARG A 55 0.81 8.60 -5.61
CA ARG A 55 -0.19 8.44 -6.69
C ARG A 55 -1.59 8.77 -6.19
N LEU A 56 -1.95 8.35 -4.99
CA LEU A 56 -3.24 8.69 -4.40
C LEU A 56 -3.37 10.20 -4.15
N ARG A 57 -2.35 10.84 -3.56
CA ARG A 57 -2.32 12.30 -3.35
C ARG A 57 -2.48 13.08 -4.65
N ASP A 58 -1.73 12.71 -5.68
CA ASP A 58 -1.73 13.41 -6.96
C ASP A 58 -3.03 13.16 -7.71
N LYS A 59 -3.58 11.94 -7.61
CA LYS A 59 -4.89 11.63 -8.17
C LYS A 59 -6.03 12.23 -7.36
N LEU A 60 -5.89 12.49 -6.05
CA LEU A 60 -6.96 13.04 -5.20
C LEU A 60 -7.52 14.35 -5.77
N THR A 61 -6.71 15.14 -6.48
CA THR A 61 -7.14 16.34 -7.20
C THR A 61 -7.91 16.05 -8.50
N ASP A 62 -7.46 15.08 -9.30
CA ASP A 62 -8.18 14.62 -10.51
C ASP A 62 -9.48 13.88 -10.16
N CYS A 63 -9.47 13.29 -8.98
CA CYS A 63 -10.49 12.43 -8.44
C CYS A 63 -11.76 13.20 -8.03
N ILE A 64 -11.66 14.49 -7.68
CA ILE A 64 -12.83 15.38 -7.48
C ILE A 64 -13.65 15.55 -8.79
N GLY A 65 -13.21 14.96 -9.92
CA GLY A 65 -13.87 14.94 -11.21
C GLY A 65 -14.42 13.61 -11.77
N CYS A 66 -14.42 12.41 -11.15
CA CYS A 66 -15.17 11.26 -11.73
C CYS A 66 -15.62 10.08 -10.83
N GLY A 67 -15.43 10.09 -9.52
CA GLY A 67 -16.05 9.03 -8.72
C GLY A 67 -15.39 7.65 -8.86
N CYS A 68 -14.09 7.45 -9.07
CA CYS A 68 -12.90 8.27 -8.90
C CYS A 68 -12.91 9.47 -7.92
N LEU A 69 -13.90 9.69 -7.01
CA LEU A 69 -14.20 10.84 -6.07
C LEU A 69 -14.94 12.13 -6.54
N SER A 70 -15.87 12.08 -7.50
CA SER A 70 -16.82 13.16 -7.87
C SER A 70 -18.21 12.61 -8.12
N LEU A 71 -19.22 13.13 -7.44
CA LEU A 71 -20.61 12.66 -7.63
C LEU A 71 -21.20 13.04 -9.00
N ARG A 72 -20.77 14.14 -9.63
CA ARG A 72 -21.32 14.55 -10.94
C ARG A 72 -20.78 13.74 -12.11
N ALA A 73 -19.54 13.30 -12.03
CA ALA A 73 -18.88 12.62 -13.13
C ALA A 73 -18.74 11.10 -12.94
N CYS A 74 -19.03 10.59 -11.72
CA CYS A 74 -19.28 9.16 -11.51
C CYS A 74 -20.37 8.63 -12.45
N ALA A 75 -21.45 9.38 -12.62
CA ALA A 75 -22.53 9.00 -13.54
C ALA A 75 -22.08 8.92 -15.02
N LEU A 76 -21.03 9.66 -15.40
CA LEU A 76 -20.50 9.67 -16.77
C LEU A 76 -19.53 8.50 -17.02
N TYR A 77 -18.64 8.20 -16.06
CA TYR A 77 -17.56 7.22 -16.24
C TYR A 77 -17.84 5.84 -15.63
N ASN A 78 -18.71 5.75 -14.62
CA ASN A 78 -19.17 4.51 -13.99
C ASN A 78 -20.70 4.52 -13.87
N PRO A 79 -21.44 4.49 -15.01
CA PRO A 79 -22.90 4.54 -14.98
C PRO A 79 -23.45 3.36 -14.18
N ALA A 80 -24.38 3.63 -13.28
CA ALA A 80 -25.02 2.64 -12.40
C ALA A 80 -24.07 1.81 -11.54
N ASP A 81 -22.87 2.34 -11.24
CA ASP A 81 -21.87 1.67 -10.42
C ASP A 81 -21.47 0.27 -10.91
N ARG A 82 -21.28 0.13 -12.23
CA ARG A 82 -20.80 -1.11 -12.87
C ARG A 82 -19.52 -1.65 -12.24
N ALA A 83 -18.64 -0.78 -11.74
CA ALA A 83 -17.42 -1.17 -11.05
C ALA A 83 -17.67 -2.06 -9.82
N ALA A 84 -18.81 -1.92 -9.12
CA ALA A 84 -19.14 -2.76 -7.97
C ALA A 84 -19.25 -4.26 -8.30
N GLY A 85 -19.55 -4.61 -9.57
CA GLY A 85 -19.53 -6.00 -10.04
C GLY A 85 -18.16 -6.67 -9.97
N LEU A 86 -17.08 -5.89 -9.86
CA LEU A 86 -15.70 -6.38 -9.77
C LEU A 86 -15.25 -6.59 -8.31
N GLY A 87 -16.11 -6.28 -7.34
CA GLY A 87 -15.88 -6.48 -5.91
C GLY A 87 -16.00 -5.20 -5.10
N VAL A 88 -15.67 -5.28 -3.81
CA VAL A 88 -15.72 -4.14 -2.90
C VAL A 88 -14.57 -3.15 -3.16
N GLY A 89 -14.85 -1.86 -2.91
CA GLY A 89 -13.85 -0.78 -2.97
C GLY A 89 -13.77 -0.06 -4.32
N ALA A 90 -12.81 0.85 -4.47
CA ALA A 90 -12.64 1.68 -5.67
C ALA A 90 -11.95 0.89 -6.81
N ARG A 91 -12.68 -0.04 -7.42
CA ARG A 91 -12.16 -1.07 -8.34
C ARG A 91 -11.23 -0.54 -9.43
N TYR A 92 -11.59 0.56 -10.09
CA TYR A 92 -10.74 1.17 -11.12
C TYR A 92 -9.47 1.85 -10.56
N LEU A 93 -9.50 2.35 -9.33
CA LEU A 93 -8.29 2.85 -8.66
C LEU A 93 -7.36 1.70 -8.22
N LEU A 94 -7.95 0.54 -7.94
CA LEU A 94 -7.25 -0.68 -7.56
C LEU A 94 -6.68 -1.45 -8.78
N GLY A 95 -6.88 -0.93 -10.00
CA GLY A 95 -6.25 -1.44 -11.22
C GLY A 95 -7.18 -2.23 -12.14
N ASP A 96 -8.46 -2.38 -11.80
CA ASP A 96 -9.42 -3.02 -12.69
C ASP A 96 -9.75 -2.11 -13.89
N ALA A 97 -9.88 -2.70 -15.07
CA ALA A 97 -10.27 -1.97 -16.27
C ALA A 97 -11.81 -1.87 -16.38
N PRO A 98 -12.35 -0.81 -17.00
CA PRO A 98 -13.75 -0.76 -17.35
C PRO A 98 -14.08 -1.89 -18.34
N VAL A 99 -15.22 -2.54 -18.11
CA VAL A 99 -15.74 -3.55 -19.04
C VAL A 99 -16.29 -2.79 -20.24
N THR A 100 -15.57 -2.84 -21.37
CA THR A 100 -16.05 -2.33 -22.66
C THR A 100 -17.04 -3.35 -23.25
N GLU A 101 -18.24 -2.88 -23.61
CA GLU A 101 -19.13 -3.62 -24.53
C GLU A 101 -18.60 -3.59 -25.96
#